data_AF-A0A7K5DC46-F1
#
_entry.id   AF-A0A7K5DC46-F1
#
_cell.length_a   1.000
_cell.length_b   1.000
_cell.length_c   1.000
_cell.angle_alpha   90.00
_cell.angle_beta   90.00
_cell.angle_gamma   90.00
#
_symmetry.space_group_name_H-M   'P 1'
#
loop_
_entity.id
_entity.type
_entity.pdbx_description
1 polymer ?
#
loop_
_entity_poly.entity_id
_entity_poly.type
_entity_poly.pdbx_seq_one_letter_code
_entity_poly.pdbx_strand_id
1 'polypeptide(L)'
;EARRVPQSIPDFVPERKRTTPMNLAKIFQKTSISGRPFRDRVIHLLALKNYKKPELLDRLLQDGIMQKDRDSLEMILQQVAKLNVKDNSFSLKEHLFKDVQKDWPGYSEVDRQVLKRILSRKSASSQNATSTSHLTQRGPSDTGAPSRT
;
A
#
# COMPACT_ATOMS: atom_id res chain seq x y z
N GLU A 1 7.25 -64.40 -40.63
CA GLU A 1 8.40 -63.66 -41.20
C GLU A 1 7.90 -62.97 -42.48
N ALA A 2 8.10 -61.70 -42.80
CA ALA A 2 8.68 -60.55 -42.14
C ALA A 2 7.97 -59.30 -42.73
N ARG A 3 7.87 -58.26 -41.89
CA ARG A 3 7.35 -56.92 -42.21
C ARG A 3 8.06 -56.31 -43.43
N ARG A 4 7.31 -55.75 -44.37
CA ARG A 4 7.79 -54.69 -45.27
C ARG A 4 7.57 -53.33 -44.61
N VAL A 5 8.64 -52.56 -44.50
CA VAL A 5 8.61 -51.09 -44.38
C VAL A 5 9.28 -50.56 -45.65
N PRO A 6 8.75 -49.50 -46.25
CA PRO A 6 9.62 -48.32 -46.40
C PRO A 6 8.90 -46.98 -46.23
N GLN A 7 9.56 -46.13 -45.43
CA GLN A 7 9.84 -44.70 -45.63
C GLN A 7 8.72 -43.69 -45.92
N SER A 8 8.56 -42.74 -44.99
CA SER A 8 8.17 -41.35 -45.29
C SER A 8 8.68 -40.41 -44.18
N ILE A 9 9.63 -39.55 -44.53
CA ILE A 9 10.08 -38.34 -43.82
C ILE A 9 10.08 -37.22 -44.90
N PRO A 10 10.01 -35.90 -44.62
CA PRO A 10 9.60 -35.14 -43.43
C PRO A 10 8.44 -34.16 -43.73
N ASP A 11 7.75 -33.64 -42.72
CA ASP A 11 7.13 -32.30 -42.83
C ASP A 11 7.36 -31.51 -41.54
N PHE A 12 8.26 -30.54 -41.65
CA PHE A 12 8.49 -29.47 -40.70
C PHE A 12 7.60 -28.30 -41.14
N VAL A 13 6.49 -27.99 -40.44
CA VAL A 13 5.91 -26.63 -40.39
C VAL A 13 5.07 -26.45 -39.11
N PRO A 14 5.08 -25.25 -38.49
CA PRO A 14 4.75 -25.04 -37.08
C PRO A 14 3.34 -24.46 -36.85
N GLU A 15 2.95 -24.47 -35.57
CA GLU A 15 2.00 -23.53 -34.97
C GLU A 15 0.51 -23.68 -35.31
N ARG A 16 -0.26 -24.27 -34.39
CA ARG A 16 -1.64 -23.83 -34.13
C ARG A 16 -1.89 -23.72 -32.63
N LYS A 17 -1.59 -22.53 -32.12
CA LYS A 17 -2.09 -22.00 -30.86
C LYS A 17 -3.61 -22.07 -30.92
N ARG A 18 -4.27 -22.72 -29.94
CA ARG A 18 -5.66 -22.44 -29.61
C ARG A 18 -6.01 -22.95 -28.22
N THR A 19 -5.85 -22.10 -27.22
CA THR A 19 -6.94 -21.28 -26.64
C THR A 19 -7.79 -22.10 -25.68
N THR A 20 -7.24 -22.36 -24.49
CA THR A 20 -8.10 -22.36 -23.31
C THR A 20 -8.85 -21.02 -23.34
N PRO A 21 -10.18 -20.98 -23.23
CA PRO A 21 -10.89 -19.71 -23.14
C PRO A 21 -10.45 -19.09 -21.83
N MET A 22 -9.39 -18.27 -21.88
CA MET A 22 -8.98 -17.47 -20.75
C MET A 22 -10.22 -16.67 -20.40
N ASN A 23 -10.77 -16.95 -19.22
CA ASN A 23 -11.93 -16.28 -18.69
C ASN A 23 -11.53 -14.81 -18.50
N LEU A 24 -11.65 -14.03 -19.58
CA LEU A 24 -11.23 -12.64 -19.66
C LEU A 24 -11.94 -11.85 -18.55
N ALA A 25 -13.21 -12.17 -18.27
CA ALA A 25 -13.95 -11.61 -17.15
C ALA A 25 -13.22 -11.79 -15.80
N LYS A 26 -12.67 -12.97 -15.48
CA LYS A 26 -11.89 -13.20 -14.24
C LYS A 26 -10.59 -12.40 -14.20
N ILE A 27 -9.95 -12.16 -15.35
CA ILE A 27 -8.73 -11.35 -15.45
C ILE A 27 -9.06 -9.86 -15.25
N PHE A 28 -10.14 -9.37 -15.85
CA PHE A 28 -10.64 -8.01 -15.64
C PHE A 28 -11.12 -7.76 -14.20
N GLN A 29 -11.75 -8.74 -13.55
CA GLN A 29 -12.14 -8.63 -12.13
C GLN A 29 -10.93 -8.68 -11.18
N LYS A 30 -9.84 -9.35 -11.57
CA LYS A 30 -8.58 -9.33 -10.80
C LYS A 30 -7.83 -8.01 -10.91
N THR A 31 -8.13 -7.18 -11.90
CA THR A 31 -7.52 -5.87 -12.13
C THR A 31 -8.47 -4.72 -11.80
N SER A 32 -9.76 -4.98 -11.59
CA SER A 32 -10.72 -3.96 -11.18
C SER A 32 -10.63 -3.66 -9.68
N ILE A 33 -10.79 -2.39 -9.33
CA ILE A 33 -10.86 -1.93 -7.93
C ILE A 33 -12.10 -2.53 -7.24
N SER A 34 -13.17 -2.77 -7.99
CA SER A 34 -14.42 -3.36 -7.49
C SER A 34 -14.28 -4.83 -7.06
N GLY A 35 -13.35 -5.58 -7.65
CA GLY A 35 -13.05 -6.96 -7.27
C GLY A 35 -12.18 -7.10 -6.01
N ARG A 36 -11.74 -5.99 -5.42
CA ARG A 36 -10.91 -5.97 -4.22
C ARG A 36 -11.79 -5.88 -2.96
N PRO A 37 -11.39 -6.51 -1.84
CA PRO A 37 -12.17 -6.46 -0.61
C PRO A 37 -12.24 -5.02 -0.09
N PHE A 38 -13.38 -4.67 0.50
CA PHE A 38 -13.67 -3.29 0.90
C PHE A 38 -12.61 -2.71 1.85
N ARG A 39 -12.15 -3.53 2.81
CA ARG A 39 -11.09 -3.18 3.73
C ARG A 39 -9.79 -2.78 3.02
N ASP A 40 -9.35 -3.56 2.04
CA ASP A 40 -8.11 -3.25 1.30
C ASP A 40 -8.27 -1.94 0.53
N ARG A 41 -9.42 -1.70 -0.09
CA ARG A 41 -9.68 -0.45 -0.82
C ARG A 41 -9.50 0.77 0.09
N VAL A 42 -10.03 0.72 1.32
CA VAL A 42 -9.87 1.80 2.31
C VAL A 42 -8.40 1.94 2.74
N ILE A 43 -7.71 0.84 3.00
CA ILE A 43 -6.28 0.84 3.36
C ILE A 43 -5.45 1.54 2.27
N HIS A 44 -5.67 1.20 1.01
CA HIS A 44 -4.91 1.74 -0.12
C HIS A 44 -5.20 3.24 -0.35
N LEU A 45 -6.44 3.70 -0.12
CA LEU A 45 -6.74 5.13 -0.17
C LEU A 45 -5.99 5.88 0.95
N LEU A 46 -6.09 5.41 2.19
CA LEU A 46 -5.45 6.06 3.34
C LEU A 46 -3.92 5.95 3.34
N ALA A 47 -3.35 5.01 2.58
CA ALA A 47 -1.91 4.87 2.43
C ALA A 47 -1.28 6.03 1.67
N LEU A 48 -2.03 6.67 0.77
CA LEU A 48 -1.56 7.79 -0.05
C LEU A 48 -1.65 9.13 0.69
N LYS A 49 -2.76 9.35 1.41
CA LYS A 49 -2.98 10.57 2.21
C LYS A 49 -4.04 10.36 3.28
N ASN A 50 -4.11 11.30 4.20
CA ASN A 50 -5.23 11.38 5.14
C ASN A 50 -6.48 11.82 4.38
N TYR A 51 -7.62 11.20 4.66
CA TYR A 51 -8.91 11.52 4.04
C TYR A 51 -9.95 11.87 5.10
N LYS A 52 -10.86 12.80 4.79
CA LYS A 52 -12.04 13.05 5.62
C LYS A 52 -13.15 12.04 5.29
N LYS A 53 -14.06 11.78 6.24
CA LYS A 53 -15.22 10.88 6.03
C LYS A 53 -15.99 11.17 4.73
N PRO A 54 -16.44 12.41 4.45
CA PRO A 54 -17.20 12.71 3.23
C PRO A 54 -16.38 12.49 1.95
N GLU A 55 -15.14 12.98 1.91
CA GLU A 55 -14.26 12.84 0.74
C GLU A 55 -13.94 11.37 0.42
N LEU A 56 -13.71 10.57 1.47
CA LEU A 56 -13.46 9.14 1.32
C LEU A 56 -14.70 8.42 0.75
N LEU A 57 -15.87 8.80 1.23
CA LEU A 57 -17.14 8.21 0.84
C LEU A 57 -17.48 8.51 -0.62
N ASP A 58 -17.25 9.76 -1.07
CA ASP A 58 -17.44 10.14 -2.47
C ASP A 58 -16.51 9.33 -3.38
N ARG A 59 -15.23 9.17 -2.99
CA ARG A 59 -14.28 8.37 -3.78
C ARG A 59 -14.69 6.90 -3.86
N LEU A 60 -15.10 6.33 -2.74
CA LEU A 60 -15.54 4.94 -2.68
C LEU A 60 -16.81 4.70 -3.51
N LEU A 61 -17.74 5.65 -3.51
CA LEU A 61 -18.96 5.60 -4.32
C LEU A 61 -18.64 5.61 -5.82
N GLN A 62 -17.69 6.43 -6.25
CA GLN A 62 -17.21 6.45 -7.65
C GLN A 62 -16.55 5.13 -8.05
N ASP A 63 -15.86 4.47 -7.12
CA ASP A 63 -15.27 3.15 -7.35
C ASP A 63 -16.30 1.99 -7.25
N GLY A 64 -17.60 2.30 -7.09
CA GLY A 64 -18.70 1.33 -7.07
C GLY A 64 -19.06 0.75 -5.69
N ILE A 65 -18.63 1.36 -4.57
CA ILE A 65 -19.16 1.05 -3.24
C ILE A 65 -20.57 1.61 -3.11
N MET A 66 -21.50 0.82 -2.57
CA MET A 66 -22.89 1.27 -2.44
C MET A 66 -23.12 2.02 -1.12
N GLN A 67 -24.14 2.86 -1.08
CA GLN A 67 -24.50 3.63 0.11
C GLN A 67 -24.80 2.76 1.34
N LYS A 68 -25.28 1.53 1.12
CA LYS A 68 -25.51 0.51 2.17
C LYS A 68 -24.24 0.08 2.91
N ASP A 69 -23.07 0.27 2.30
CA ASP A 69 -21.79 -0.13 2.89
C ASP A 69 -21.19 0.98 3.77
N ARG A 70 -21.95 2.08 4.02
CA ARG A 70 -21.51 3.20 4.86
C ARG A 70 -21.22 2.79 6.30
N ASP A 71 -22.06 1.95 6.90
CA ASP A 71 -21.84 1.47 8.26
C ASP A 71 -20.60 0.57 8.32
N SER A 72 -20.42 -0.26 7.28
CA SER A 72 -19.22 -1.07 7.11
C SER A 72 -17.96 -0.21 6.96
N LEU A 73 -18.05 0.93 6.25
CA LEU A 73 -16.94 1.89 6.12
C LEU A 73 -16.50 2.40 7.48
N GLU A 74 -17.46 2.78 8.33
CA GLU A 74 -17.19 3.30 9.67
C GLU A 74 -16.51 2.24 10.55
N MET A 75 -17.02 1.01 10.54
CA MET A 75 -16.40 -0.11 11.24
C MET A 75 -14.97 -0.38 10.74
N ILE A 76 -14.76 -0.35 9.42
CA ILE A 76 -13.43 -0.53 8.82
C ILE A 76 -12.51 0.61 9.22
N LEU A 77 -12.96 1.87 9.15
CA LEU A 77 -12.16 3.05 9.52
C LEU A 77 -11.71 2.98 10.97
N GLN A 78 -12.57 2.56 11.90
CA GLN A 78 -12.19 2.37 13.29
C GLN A 78 -11.07 1.32 13.46
N GLN A 79 -11.11 0.27 12.64
CA GLN A 79 -10.12 -0.81 12.66
C GLN A 79 -8.81 -0.44 11.96
N VAL A 80 -8.86 0.24 10.83
CA VAL A 80 -7.69 0.49 9.97
C VAL A 80 -7.10 1.87 10.08
N ALA A 81 -7.86 2.84 10.57
CA ALA A 81 -7.45 4.23 10.61
C ALA A 81 -7.45 4.79 12.04
N LYS A 82 -6.71 5.88 12.23
CA LYS A 82 -6.78 6.75 13.41
C LYS A 82 -7.55 8.00 13.01
N LEU A 83 -8.63 8.28 13.73
CA LEU A 83 -9.38 9.53 13.60
C LEU A 83 -8.61 10.65 14.30
N ASN A 84 -8.26 11.69 13.56
CA ASN A 84 -7.78 12.94 14.11
C ASN A 84 -8.98 13.85 14.37
N VAL A 85 -9.34 14.01 15.64
CA VAL A 85 -10.52 14.78 16.07
C VAL A 85 -10.37 16.28 15.75
N LYS A 86 -9.14 16.78 15.63
CA LYS A 86 -8.88 18.20 15.35
C LYS A 86 -9.35 18.65 13.98
N ASP A 87 -9.16 17.79 12.98
CA ASP A 87 -9.41 18.10 11.55
C ASP A 87 -10.37 17.09 10.90
N ASN A 88 -10.94 16.19 11.71
CA ASN A 88 -11.84 15.12 11.33
C ASN A 88 -11.31 14.26 10.17
N SER A 89 -9.99 14.04 10.18
CA SER A 89 -9.29 13.29 9.15
C SER A 89 -8.94 11.89 9.64
N PHE A 90 -9.02 10.91 8.75
CA PHE A 90 -8.62 9.53 8.99
C PHE A 90 -7.23 9.33 8.40
N SER A 91 -6.32 8.78 9.21
CA SER A 91 -4.96 8.44 8.83
C SER A 91 -4.73 6.93 8.98
N LEU A 92 -4.00 6.31 8.07
CA LEU A 92 -3.76 4.85 8.14
C LEU A 92 -2.93 4.48 9.37
N LYS A 93 -3.29 3.40 10.07
CA LYS A 93 -2.48 2.87 11.17
C LYS A 93 -1.15 2.35 10.65
N GLU A 94 -0.08 2.62 11.41
CA GLU A 94 1.30 2.25 11.08
C GLU A 94 1.48 0.78 10.68
N HIS A 95 0.91 -0.14 11.46
CA HIS A 95 1.05 -1.56 11.22
C HIS A 95 0.38 -2.07 9.94
N LEU A 96 -0.48 -1.27 9.30
CA LEU A 96 -1.17 -1.64 8.06
C LEU A 96 -0.43 -1.17 6.81
N PHE A 97 0.61 -0.34 6.94
CA PHE A 97 1.45 0.00 5.79
C PHE A 97 2.12 -1.24 5.18
N LYS A 98 2.29 -2.33 5.94
CA LYS A 98 2.77 -3.63 5.45
C LYS A 98 1.76 -4.36 4.55
N ASP A 99 0.47 -4.06 4.69
CA ASP A 99 -0.62 -4.66 3.91
C ASP A 99 -0.88 -3.87 2.60
N VAL A 100 -0.18 -2.76 2.39
CA VAL A 100 -0.32 -1.92 1.19
C VAL A 100 0.41 -2.55 0.01
N GLN A 101 -0.32 -2.75 -1.09
CA GLN A 101 0.19 -3.32 -2.34
C GLN A 101 0.67 -2.23 -3.28
N LYS A 102 1.91 -2.34 -3.76
CA LYS A 102 2.48 -1.37 -4.72
C LYS A 102 1.83 -1.45 -6.09
N ASP A 103 1.39 -2.65 -6.48
CA ASP A 103 0.72 -2.91 -7.77
C ASP A 103 -0.80 -2.80 -7.70
N TRP A 104 -1.29 -1.96 -6.79
CA TRP A 104 -2.71 -1.71 -6.66
C TRP A 104 -3.28 -1.08 -7.94
N PRO A 105 -4.38 -1.61 -8.50
CA PRO A 105 -4.93 -1.12 -9.76
C PRO A 105 -5.46 0.31 -9.69
N GLY A 106 -5.77 0.81 -8.50
CA GLY A 106 -6.19 2.20 -8.29
C GLY A 106 -5.06 3.22 -8.18
N TYR A 107 -3.79 2.79 -8.24
CA TYR A 107 -2.66 3.70 -8.17
C TYR A 107 -2.16 4.09 -9.55
N SER A 108 -2.15 5.40 -9.81
CA SER A 108 -1.39 5.98 -10.90
C SER A 108 0.12 5.90 -10.63
N GLU A 109 0.93 6.13 -11.65
CA GLU A 109 2.39 6.23 -11.49
C GLU A 109 2.78 7.29 -10.45
N VAL A 110 2.04 8.39 -10.41
CA VAL A 110 2.23 9.46 -9.41
C VAL A 110 1.93 8.94 -8.00
N ASP A 111 0.83 8.22 -7.82
CA ASP A 111 0.46 7.63 -6.53
C ASP A 111 1.50 6.63 -6.05
N ARG A 112 2.07 5.83 -6.96
CA ARG A 112 3.14 4.87 -6.64
C ARG A 112 4.39 5.57 -6.12
N GLN A 113 4.77 6.70 -6.72
CA GLN A 113 5.89 7.51 -6.23
C GLN A 113 5.60 8.14 -4.87
N VAL A 114 4.38 8.64 -4.65
CA VAL A 114 3.93 9.16 -3.35
C VAL A 114 4.02 8.07 -2.28
N LEU A 115 3.48 6.89 -2.56
CA LEU A 115 3.53 5.76 -1.64
C LEU A 115 4.97 5.37 -1.30
N LYS A 116 5.86 5.31 -2.29
CA LYS A 116 7.28 5.02 -2.08
C LYS A 116 7.89 6.02 -1.09
N ARG A 117 7.62 7.32 -1.25
CA ARG A 117 8.11 8.37 -0.34
C ARG A 117 7.53 8.23 1.07
N ILE A 118 6.25 7.92 1.20
CA ILE A 118 5.58 7.73 2.49
C ILE A 118 6.17 6.53 3.23
N LEU A 119 6.32 5.39 2.55
CA LEU A 119 6.91 4.18 3.12
C LEU A 119 8.35 4.41 3.60
N SER A 120 9.18 5.10 2.80
CA SER A 120 10.55 5.46 3.20
C SER A 120 10.60 6.38 4.41
N ARG A 121 9.69 7.37 4.51
CA ARG A 121 9.61 8.25 5.69
C ARG A 121 9.14 7.47 6.91
N LYS A 122 8.24 6.51 6.72
CA LYS A 122 7.67 5.72 7.81
C LYS A 122 8.67 4.77 8.44
N SER A 123 9.45 4.08 7.62
CA SER A 123 10.55 3.24 8.10
C SER A 123 11.60 4.05 8.88
N ALA A 124 11.87 5.30 8.46
CA ALA A 124 12.81 6.18 9.17
C ALA A 124 12.23 6.75 10.47
N SER A 125 10.94 7.09 10.50
CA SER A 125 10.29 7.65 11.70
C SER A 125 10.25 6.67 12.87
N SER A 126 10.21 5.36 12.61
CA SER A 126 10.33 4.34 13.67
C SER A 126 11.71 4.30 14.32
N GLN A 127 12.75 4.90 13.71
CA GLN A 127 14.10 4.97 14.29
C GLN A 127 14.41 6.30 14.99
N ASN A 128 13.53 7.30 14.87
CA ASN A 128 13.82 8.65 15.37
C ASN A 128 13.14 8.99 16.72
N ALA A 129 12.46 8.03 17.36
CA ALA A 129 11.96 8.20 18.72
C ALA A 129 13.05 7.97 19.81
N THR A 130 14.32 7.82 19.42
CA THR A 130 15.46 7.62 20.33
C THR A 130 16.64 8.51 19.95
N SER A 131 16.42 9.82 19.72
CA SER A 131 17.52 10.79 19.63
C SER A 131 17.04 12.21 19.95
N THR A 132 16.40 12.43 21.09
CA THR A 132 16.29 13.78 21.68
C THR A 132 16.22 13.70 23.19
N SER A 133 17.33 13.30 23.80
CA SER A 133 17.69 13.51 25.21
C SER A 133 19.17 13.17 25.20
N HIS A 134 20.11 14.10 25.16
CA HIS A 134 20.41 15.04 26.23
C HIS A 134 21.31 16.16 25.66
N LEU A 135 20.78 17.38 25.58
CA LEU A 135 21.62 18.57 25.62
C LEU A 135 22.00 18.81 27.09
N THR A 136 23.24 19.24 27.30
CA THR A 136 23.76 19.88 28.52
C THR A 136 23.84 19.03 29.79
N GLN A 137 24.96 18.31 29.97
CA GLN A 137 25.50 18.14 31.31
C GLN A 137 26.51 19.25 31.57
N ARG A 138 25.99 20.32 32.19
CA ARG A 138 26.72 21.32 32.97
C ARG A 138 27.70 20.57 33.89
N GLY A 139 29.00 20.71 33.64
CA GLY A 139 30.03 20.25 34.58
C GLY A 139 30.09 21.22 35.77
N PRO A 140 29.96 20.75 37.02
CA PRO A 140 30.34 21.52 38.19
C PRO A 140 31.81 21.27 38.55
N SER A 141 32.42 22.29 39.16
CA SER A 141 33.68 22.23 39.94
C SER A 141 34.96 22.09 39.08
N ASP A 142 36.05 22.79 39.35
CA ASP A 142 36.66 23.00 40.66
C ASP A 142 37.74 24.13 40.61
N THR A 143 37.77 24.93 41.69
CA THR A 143 38.95 25.40 42.43
C THR A 143 40.07 26.25 41.78
N GLY A 144 40.12 27.52 42.23
CA GLY A 144 41.24 28.05 43.03
C GLY A 144 42.51 28.55 42.33
N ALA A 145 42.72 29.88 42.34
CA ALA A 145 44.04 30.51 42.50
C ALA A 145 43.92 32.04 42.72
N PRO A 146 44.56 32.62 43.75
CA PRO A 146 44.90 34.04 43.77
C PRO A 146 46.38 34.22 43.40
N SER A 147 46.71 35.17 42.52
CA SER A 147 48.05 35.81 42.50
C SER A 147 48.13 37.03 41.59
N ARG A 148 48.60 38.12 42.22
CA ARG A 148 49.49 39.19 41.73
C ARG A 148 49.00 40.10 40.60
N THR A 149 48.86 41.38 40.89
CA THR A 149 49.97 42.36 40.78
C THR A 149 49.73 43.50 41.76
#